data_AF-A0A1Q3S4V7-F1
#
_entry.id   AF-A0A1Q3S4V7-F1
#
_cell.length_a   1.000
_cell.length_b   1.000
_cell.length_c   1.000
_cell.angle_alpha   90.00
_cell.angle_beta   90.00
_cell.angle_gamma   90.00
#
_symmetry.space_group_name_H-M   'P 1'
#
loop_
_entity.id
_entity.type
_entity.pdbx_description
1 polymer ?
#
loop_
_entity_poly.entity_id
_entity_poly.type
_entity_poly.pdbx_seq_one_letter_code
_entity_poly.pdbx_strand_id
1 'polypeptide(L)'
;MKPLADVFAEVIESENRKEKAKKFVKNKVRGNKERKYHLSYDVKGYNDDISDAPAAKLHILRIIKGLGAISVKSPCESTIVFTYPDDSFNLSSFKSKAQKLFYFYISLVAIKENKRVESLNKSANIDDKILQNQWRSI
;
A
#
# COMPACT_ATOMS: atom_id res chain seq x y z
N MET A 1 27.24 -40.45 32.16
CA MET A 1 26.67 -40.68 30.82
C MET A 1 25.28 -40.07 30.81
N LYS A 2 24.96 -39.20 29.84
CA LYS A 2 23.59 -38.68 29.70
C LYS A 2 22.66 -39.80 29.18
N PRO A 3 21.42 -39.92 29.70
CA PRO A 3 20.40 -40.81 29.14
C PRO A 3 20.15 -40.54 27.66
N LEU A 4 19.93 -41.60 26.88
CA LEU A 4 19.66 -41.50 25.44
C LEU A 4 18.50 -40.55 25.12
N ALA A 5 17.47 -40.54 25.98
CA ALA A 5 16.28 -39.70 25.84
C ALA A 5 16.59 -38.19 25.90
N ASP A 6 17.53 -37.79 26.75
CA ASP A 6 17.93 -36.37 26.89
C ASP A 6 18.68 -35.88 25.65
N VAL A 7 19.48 -36.77 25.04
CA VAL A 7 20.18 -36.48 23.78
C VAL A 7 19.18 -36.29 22.64
N PHE A 8 18.12 -37.11 22.57
CA PHE A 8 17.08 -36.95 21.54
C PHE A 8 16.26 -35.67 21.72
N ALA A 9 15.93 -35.30 22.97
CA ALA A 9 15.21 -34.07 23.26
C ALA A 9 16.00 -32.82 22.83
N GLU A 10 17.30 -32.77 23.14
CA GLU A 10 18.20 -31.68 22.74
C GLU A 10 18.28 -31.55 21.21
N VAL A 11 18.36 -32.67 20.48
CA VAL A 11 18.41 -32.67 19.01
C VAL A 11 17.12 -32.12 18.41
N ILE A 12 15.96 -32.59 18.87
CA ILE A 12 14.63 -32.13 18.39
C ILE A 12 14.45 -30.63 18.66
N GLU A 13 14.86 -30.15 19.83
CA GLU A 13 14.75 -28.73 20.15
C GLU A 13 15.67 -27.87 19.26
N SER A 14 16.86 -28.35 18.94
CA SER A 14 17.80 -27.68 18.03
C SER A 14 17.27 -27.58 16.60
N GLU A 15 16.63 -28.64 16.10
CA GLU A 15 16.01 -28.69 14.77
C GLU A 15 14.84 -27.71 14.67
N ASN A 16 13.96 -27.70 15.68
CA ASN A 16 12.84 -26.77 15.78
C ASN A 16 13.28 -25.30 15.84
N ARG A 17 14.38 -25.01 16.55
CA ARG A 17 14.97 -23.65 16.59
C ARG A 17 15.52 -23.25 15.22
N LYS A 18 16.19 -24.16 14.50
CA LYS A 18 16.68 -23.92 13.14
C LYS A 18 15.55 -23.66 12.15
N GLU A 19 14.45 -24.40 12.22
CA GLU A 19 13.27 -24.14 11.38
C GLU A 19 12.61 -22.80 11.68
N LYS A 20 12.41 -22.46 12.97
CA LYS A 20 11.88 -21.14 13.37
C LYS A 20 12.80 -20.01 12.88
N ALA A 21 14.12 -20.17 13.02
CA ALA A 21 15.09 -19.20 12.52
C ALA A 21 15.04 -19.09 10.98
N LYS A 22 14.96 -20.20 10.25
CA LYS A 22 14.79 -20.20 8.79
C LYS A 22 13.50 -19.49 8.37
N LYS A 23 12.38 -19.72 9.06
CA LYS A 23 11.10 -19.06 8.79
C LYS A 23 11.16 -17.56 9.08
N PHE A 24 11.82 -17.17 10.16
CA PHE A 24 12.05 -15.76 10.52
C PHE A 24 12.96 -15.04 9.51
N VAL A 25 14.05 -15.70 9.08
CA VAL A 25 14.96 -15.17 8.05
C VAL A 25 14.26 -15.09 6.69
N LYS A 26 13.49 -16.10 6.29
CA LYS A 26 12.73 -16.09 5.02
C LYS A 26 11.69 -14.97 4.99
N ASN A 27 11.06 -14.66 6.11
CA ASN A 27 10.15 -13.52 6.26
C ASN A 27 10.91 -12.17 6.31
N LYS A 28 12.15 -12.14 6.80
CA LYS A 28 13.00 -10.93 6.83
C LYS A 28 13.68 -10.62 5.48
N VAL A 29 13.91 -11.63 4.63
CA VAL A 29 14.56 -11.51 3.31
C VAL A 29 13.59 -11.13 2.18
N ARG A 30 12.28 -11.34 2.35
CA ARG A 30 11.27 -10.59 1.59
C ARG A 30 11.22 -9.17 2.16
N GLY A 31 12.19 -8.34 1.80
CA GLY A 31 12.12 -6.91 2.09
C GLY A 31 10.77 -6.40 1.58
N ASN A 32 9.96 -5.82 2.46
CA ASN A 32 8.71 -5.16 2.10
C ASN A 32 9.06 -4.00 1.16
N LYS A 33 9.07 -4.29 -0.14
CA LYS A 33 9.36 -3.30 -1.17
C LYS A 33 8.10 -2.47 -1.33
N GLU A 34 8.13 -1.26 -0.79
CA GLU A 34 7.03 -0.31 -0.94
C GLU A 34 6.70 -0.16 -2.43
N ARG A 35 5.42 -0.22 -2.77
CA ARG A 35 4.94 -0.06 -4.13
C ARG A 35 4.22 1.25 -4.28
N LYS A 36 4.63 2.04 -5.27
CA LYS A 36 4.01 3.32 -5.58
C LYS A 36 3.14 3.17 -6.82
N TYR A 37 1.89 3.55 -6.69
CA TYR A 37 0.90 3.47 -7.76
C TYR A 37 0.48 4.87 -8.19
N HIS A 38 0.15 5.01 -9.46
CA HIS A 38 -0.50 6.16 -10.06
C HIS A 38 -1.92 5.76 -10.47
N LEU A 39 -2.90 6.43 -9.87
CA LEU A 39 -4.32 6.29 -10.14
C LEU A 39 -4.82 7.57 -10.81
N SER A 40 -5.39 7.44 -12.00
CA SER A 40 -6.20 8.50 -12.62
C SER A 40 -7.65 8.02 -12.65
N TYR A 41 -8.58 8.92 -12.36
CA TYR A 41 -10.00 8.58 -12.31
C TYR A 41 -10.88 9.72 -12.81
N ASP A 42 -12.08 9.35 -13.23
CA ASP A 42 -13.16 10.27 -13.57
C ASP A 42 -14.49 9.71 -13.03
N VAL A 43 -15.44 10.59 -12.74
CA VAL A 43 -16.73 10.23 -12.14
C VAL A 43 -17.69 9.81 -13.27
N LYS A 44 -18.37 8.68 -13.13
CA LYS A 44 -19.36 8.21 -14.13
C LYS A 44 -20.61 9.09 -14.22
N GLY A 45 -20.87 9.86 -13.16
CA GLY A 45 -21.94 10.83 -13.02
C GLY A 45 -22.04 11.27 -11.55
N TYR A 46 -22.38 12.53 -11.31
CA TYR A 46 -22.63 13.04 -9.96
C TYR A 46 -24.00 12.56 -9.47
N ASN A 47 -24.05 12.06 -8.23
CA ASN A 47 -25.25 11.56 -7.57
C ASN A 47 -25.20 11.93 -6.08
N ASP A 48 -26.17 11.49 -5.27
CA ASP A 48 -26.18 11.80 -3.84
C ASP A 48 -24.91 11.32 -3.09
N ASP A 49 -24.23 10.28 -3.59
CA ASP A 49 -22.99 9.75 -2.99
C ASP A 49 -21.74 10.55 -3.39
N ILE A 50 -21.78 11.24 -4.55
CA ILE A 50 -20.70 12.06 -5.09
C ILE A 50 -21.32 13.33 -5.67
N SER A 51 -21.38 14.38 -4.84
CA SER A 51 -21.96 15.67 -5.22
C SER A 51 -21.00 16.58 -5.98
N ASP A 52 -19.69 16.40 -5.77
CA ASP A 52 -18.64 17.25 -6.35
C ASP A 52 -17.28 16.52 -6.43
N ALA A 53 -16.28 17.17 -7.03
CA ALA A 53 -14.93 16.63 -7.16
C ALA A 53 -14.23 16.38 -5.80
N PRO A 54 -14.34 17.25 -4.78
CA PRO A 54 -13.87 16.95 -3.42
C PRO A 54 -14.46 15.68 -2.81
N ALA A 55 -15.77 15.47 -2.93
CA ALA A 55 -16.45 14.26 -2.44
C ALA A 55 -15.98 13.01 -3.19
N ALA A 56 -15.82 13.11 -4.52
CA ALA A 56 -15.25 12.05 -5.35
C ALA A 56 -13.85 11.65 -4.87
N LYS A 57 -12.97 12.63 -4.66
CA LYS A 57 -11.60 12.43 -4.16
C LYS A 57 -11.62 11.76 -2.78
N LEU A 58 -12.46 12.23 -1.86
CA LEU A 58 -12.59 11.66 -0.53
C LEU A 58 -13.02 10.19 -0.57
N HIS A 59 -13.95 9.85 -1.45
CA HIS A 59 -14.41 8.47 -1.63
C HIS A 59 -13.27 7.54 -2.09
N ILE A 60 -12.50 7.97 -3.10
CA ILE A 60 -11.32 7.22 -3.57
C ILE A 60 -10.27 7.08 -2.46
N LEU A 61 -9.99 8.15 -1.70
CA LEU A 61 -9.05 8.11 -0.59
C LEU A 61 -9.47 7.10 0.49
N ARG A 62 -10.77 7.00 0.80
CA ARG A 62 -11.30 5.99 1.72
C ARG A 62 -11.08 4.57 1.22
N ILE A 63 -11.30 4.31 -0.07
CA ILE A 63 -11.02 3.00 -0.67
C ILE A 63 -9.53 2.67 -0.53
N ILE A 64 -8.65 3.60 -0.92
CA ILE A 64 -7.19 3.42 -0.87
C ILE A 64 -6.70 3.19 0.56
N LYS A 65 -7.19 3.96 1.54
CA LYS A 65 -6.82 3.82 2.96
C LYS A 65 -7.33 2.52 3.55
N GLY A 66 -8.60 2.18 3.29
CA GLY A 66 -9.21 0.92 3.74
C GLY A 66 -8.59 -0.31 3.09
N LEU A 67 -7.87 -0.14 1.98
CA LEU A 67 -7.04 -1.20 1.43
C LEU A 67 -5.65 -1.26 2.05
N GLY A 68 -5.18 -0.29 2.84
CA GLY A 68 -3.89 -0.37 3.55
C GLY A 68 -2.75 0.45 2.97
N ALA A 69 -3.04 1.45 2.10
CA ALA A 69 -2.02 2.38 1.66
C ALA A 69 -1.48 3.23 2.83
N ILE A 70 -0.19 3.54 2.80
CA ILE A 70 0.52 4.25 3.89
C ILE A 70 0.73 5.74 3.60
N SER A 71 0.67 6.17 2.34
CA SER A 71 0.84 7.57 1.96
C SER A 71 0.12 7.89 0.66
N VAL A 72 -0.32 9.13 0.50
CA VAL A 72 -0.95 9.65 -0.72
C VAL A 72 -0.38 11.02 -1.10
N LYS A 73 -0.40 11.32 -2.39
CA LYS A 73 -0.14 12.61 -3.03
C LYS A 73 -1.14 12.81 -4.17
N SER A 74 -1.50 14.05 -4.47
CA SER A 74 -2.47 14.38 -5.52
C SER A 74 -1.84 15.47 -6.40
N PRO A 75 -1.20 15.14 -7.53
CA PRO A 75 -0.62 16.15 -8.40
C PRO A 75 -1.69 17.06 -9.05
N CYS A 76 -2.92 16.56 -9.20
CA CYS A 76 -4.08 17.31 -9.67
C CYS A 76 -5.37 16.72 -9.08
N GLU A 77 -6.54 17.25 -9.48
CA GLU A 77 -7.84 16.86 -8.92
C GLU A 77 -8.24 15.41 -9.19
N SER A 78 -7.95 14.90 -10.39
CA SER A 78 -8.37 13.57 -10.89
C SER A 78 -7.26 12.52 -10.81
N THR A 79 -6.14 12.82 -10.14
CA THR A 79 -5.00 11.90 -10.05
C THR A 79 -4.52 11.78 -8.62
N ILE A 80 -4.37 10.54 -8.15
CA ILE A 80 -3.81 10.19 -6.86
C ILE A 80 -2.61 9.27 -7.06
N VAL A 81 -1.52 9.60 -6.40
CA VAL A 81 -0.33 8.78 -6.30
C VAL A 81 -0.23 8.25 -4.88
N PHE A 82 -0.28 6.94 -4.69
CA PHE A 82 -0.28 6.33 -3.36
C PHE A 82 0.79 5.27 -3.22
N THR A 83 1.22 5.05 -1.97
CA THR A 83 2.23 4.05 -1.62
C THR A 83 1.61 2.96 -0.77
N TYR A 84 1.92 1.73 -1.10
CA TYR A 84 1.53 0.53 -0.39
C TYR A 84 2.78 -0.11 0.23
N PRO A 85 2.70 -0.67 1.44
CA PRO A 85 3.89 -1.15 2.16
C PRO A 85 4.56 -2.35 1.49
N ASP A 86 3.81 -3.13 0.70
CA ASP A 86 4.27 -4.38 0.10
C ASP A 86 3.57 -4.70 -1.23
N ASP A 87 3.67 -5.96 -1.67
CA ASP A 87 3.09 -6.47 -2.91
C ASP A 87 1.64 -6.96 -2.80
N SER A 88 1.00 -6.81 -1.64
CA SER A 88 -0.35 -7.34 -1.38
C SER A 88 -1.50 -6.43 -1.82
N PHE A 89 -1.22 -5.31 -2.48
CA PHE A 89 -2.26 -4.41 -2.99
C PHE A 89 -3.21 -5.16 -3.95
N ASN A 90 -4.47 -5.31 -3.53
CA ASN A 90 -5.47 -6.07 -4.25
C ASN A 90 -6.24 -5.20 -5.26
N LEU A 91 -5.80 -5.23 -6.52
CA LEU A 91 -6.43 -4.52 -7.63
C LEU A 91 -7.90 -4.92 -7.84
N SER A 92 -8.24 -6.20 -7.65
CA SER A 92 -9.62 -6.69 -7.80
C SER A 92 -10.55 -6.10 -6.75
N SER A 93 -10.09 -6.02 -5.50
CA SER A 93 -10.83 -5.38 -4.40
C SER A 93 -10.97 -3.87 -4.57
N PHE A 94 -9.96 -3.21 -5.14
CA PHE A 94 -10.10 -1.80 -5.53
C PHE A 94 -11.17 -1.66 -6.61
N LYS A 95 -11.07 -2.46 -7.68
CA LYS A 95 -12.00 -2.41 -8.82
C LYS A 95 -13.43 -2.63 -8.37
N SER A 96 -13.72 -3.62 -7.54
CA SER A 96 -15.08 -3.90 -7.08
C SER A 96 -15.70 -2.74 -6.29
N LYS A 97 -14.89 -2.01 -5.50
CA LYS A 97 -15.33 -0.85 -4.72
C LYS A 97 -15.48 0.42 -5.59
N ALA A 98 -14.57 0.65 -6.54
CA ALA A 98 -14.53 1.90 -7.31
C ALA A 98 -15.36 1.86 -8.60
N GLN A 99 -15.46 0.73 -9.29
CA GLN A 99 -15.99 0.66 -10.67
C GLN A 99 -17.46 1.07 -10.81
N LYS A 100 -18.23 1.08 -9.72
CA LYS A 100 -19.62 1.52 -9.75
C LYS A 100 -19.75 3.03 -9.98
N LEU A 101 -18.82 3.81 -9.43
CA LEU A 101 -18.89 5.27 -9.40
C LEU A 101 -17.85 5.94 -10.32
N PHE A 102 -16.79 5.22 -10.67
CA PHE A 102 -15.63 5.79 -11.37
C PHE A 102 -15.24 5.03 -12.63
N TYR A 103 -14.85 5.79 -13.65
CA TYR A 103 -13.87 5.33 -14.65
C TYR A 103 -12.47 5.52 -14.05
N PHE A 104 -11.56 4.55 -14.23
CA PHE A 104 -10.23 4.70 -13.66
C PHE A 104 -9.17 3.86 -14.37
N TYR A 105 -7.92 4.29 -14.18
CA TYR A 105 -6.71 3.58 -14.58
C TYR A 105 -5.72 3.57 -13.42
N ILE A 106 -5.16 2.39 -13.11
CA ILE A 106 -4.11 2.23 -12.10
C ILE A 106 -2.86 1.65 -12.76
N SER A 107 -1.71 2.26 -12.49
CA SER A 107 -0.41 1.78 -12.92
C SER A 107 0.57 1.73 -11.74
N LEU A 108 1.43 0.71 -11.73
CA LEU A 108 2.57 0.64 -10.82
C LEU A 108 3.69 1.51 -11.39
N VAL A 109 4.15 2.52 -10.65
CA VAL A 109 5.15 3.49 -11.13
C VAL A 109 6.50 3.37 -10.46
N ALA A 110 6.57 2.77 -9.26
CA ALA A 110 7.83 2.45 -8.64
C ALA A 110 7.69 1.26 -7.68
N ILE A 111 8.76 0.46 -7.59
CA ILE A 111 8.99 -0.48 -6.51
C ILE A 111 10.20 0.09 -5.77
N LYS A 112 9.98 0.65 -4.58
CA LYS A 112 11.03 1.36 -3.86
C LYS A 112 11.91 0.33 -3.15
N GLU A 113 12.99 -0.03 -3.83
CA GLU A 113 14.13 -0.71 -3.22
C GLU A 113 15.06 0.36 -2.67
N ASN A 114 14.91 0.80 -1.41
CA ASN A 114 15.88 1.62 -0.63
C ASN A 114 16.98 2.40 -1.41
N LYS A 115 16.61 3.15 -2.45
CA LYS A 115 17.51 3.94 -3.29
C LYS A 115 17.06 5.38 -3.26
N ARG A 116 18.04 6.27 -3.13
CA ARG A 116 17.84 7.72 -3.09
C ARG A 116 17.24 8.15 -4.43
N VAL A 117 16.03 8.70 -4.40
CA VAL A 117 15.38 9.27 -5.58
C VAL A 117 15.80 10.74 -5.67
N GLU A 118 16.50 11.10 -6.74
CA GLU A 118 16.81 12.50 -7.03
C GLU A 118 15.61 13.15 -7.71
N SER A 119 15.20 14.31 -7.22
CA SER A 119 14.09 15.09 -7.77
C SER A 119 14.67 16.20 -8.63
N LEU A 120 14.55 16.10 -9.95
CA LEU A 120 15.05 17.13 -10.88
C LEU A 120 14.24 18.43 -10.77
N ASN A 121 12.94 18.33 -10.49
CA ASN A 121 12.04 19.47 -10.35
C ASN A 121 11.22 19.35 -9.07
N LYS A 122 11.02 20.47 -8.35
CA LYS A 122 10.03 20.55 -7.28
C LYS A 122 8.67 20.77 -7.92
N SER A 123 7.83 19.73 -7.93
CA SER A 123 6.41 19.90 -8.24
C SER A 123 5.80 20.86 -7.22
N ALA A 124 5.21 21.96 -7.68
CA ALA A 124 4.29 22.73 -6.87
C ALA A 124 3.06 21.85 -6.64
N ASN A 125 3.01 21.13 -5.51
CA ASN A 125 1.80 20.41 -5.12
C ASN A 125 0.76 21.47 -4.77
N ILE A 126 -0.13 21.77 -5.72
CA ILE A 126 -1.12 22.84 -5.63
C ILE A 126 -2.04 22.65 -4.40
N ASP A 127 -2.14 21.42 -3.86
CA ASP A 127 -3.15 21.09 -2.85
C ASP A 127 -2.69 20.10 -1.75
N ASP A 128 -1.38 20.02 -1.48
CA ASP A 128 -0.86 18.96 -0.58
C ASP A 128 -1.42 19.09 0.86
N LYS A 129 -1.60 20.31 1.37
CA LYS A 129 -2.08 20.53 2.75
C LYS A 129 -3.53 20.06 2.94
N ILE A 130 -4.43 20.38 2.01
CA ILE A 130 -5.83 19.95 2.09
C ILE A 130 -5.91 18.43 1.94
N LEU A 131 -5.18 17.86 0.98
CA LEU A 131 -5.10 16.42 0.81
C LEU A 131 -4.61 15.71 2.07
N GLN A 132 -3.51 16.17 2.69
CA GLN A 132 -2.99 15.55 3.90
C GLN A 132 -3.97 15.68 5.08
N ASN A 133 -4.72 16.77 5.17
CA ASN A 133 -5.78 16.93 6.17
C ASN A 133 -6.90 15.90 5.95
N GLN A 134 -7.40 15.78 4.71
CA GLN A 134 -8.41 14.77 4.35
C GLN A 134 -7.91 13.34 4.62
N TRP A 135 -6.65 13.05 4.28
CA TRP A 135 -6.04 11.74 4.52
C TRP A 135 -5.96 11.39 6.01
N ARG A 136 -5.68 12.37 6.87
CA ARG A 136 -5.59 12.19 8.33
C ARG A 136 -6.96 12.11 9.01
N SER A 137 -8.00 12.67 8.42
CA SER A 137 -9.37 12.64 8.96
C SER A 137 -10.17 11.38 8.63
N ILE A 138 -9.71 10.59 7.65
CA ILE A 138 -10.25 9.24 7.35
C ILE A 138 -9.74 8.26 8.40
#